data_AF-A0A7Y3X8E4-F1
#
_entry.id   AF-A0A7Y3X8E4-F1
#
_cell.length_a   1.000
_cell.length_b   1.000
_cell.length_c   1.000
_cell.angle_alpha   90.00
_cell.angle_beta   90.00
_cell.angle_gamma   90.00
#
_symmetry.space_group_name_H-M   'P 1'
#
loop_
_entity.id
_entity.type
_entity.pdbx_description
1 polymer ?
#
loop_
_entity_poly.entity_id
_entity_poly.type
_entity_poly.pdbx_seq_one_letter_code
_entity_poly.pdbx_strand_id
1 'polypeptide(L)'
;MRLQSMLGRATVWLRRKGWIRQRGDHYSSFAELKSEQPHGAFSIEIADRGSPITIMAIHGGKIEPGTSSLTKRIAGDTFNYYIFSGNKKRHNWDLHITSTAFDEPAALALASRSALVITIHGCMGRGAIVYTGGDNIELRQQVESDLKRAGVKSQPHPIFHGRGNHNICNRGHQRGLQLELTPRLRLCPFAWQKRRVFIDRMRRVLGESEIFDG
;
A
#
# COMPACT_ATOMS: atom_id res chain seq x y z
N MET A 1 22.67 12.95 -32.01
CA MET A 1 21.26 12.55 -32.28
C MET A 1 20.94 11.06 -32.10
N ARG A 2 21.89 10.09 -32.20
CA ARG A 2 21.57 8.65 -32.07
C ARG A 2 21.43 8.10 -30.62
N LEU A 3 22.07 8.70 -29.61
CA LEU A 3 21.95 8.21 -28.22
C LEU A 3 20.61 8.56 -27.54
N GLN A 4 20.05 9.73 -27.81
CA GLN A 4 18.74 10.13 -27.25
C GLN A 4 17.59 9.25 -27.75
N SER A 5 17.66 8.76 -29.00
CA SER A 5 16.62 7.88 -29.57
C SER A 5 16.67 6.45 -29.01
N MET A 6 17.85 5.95 -28.63
CA MET A 6 18.01 4.64 -27.98
C MET A 6 17.50 4.66 -26.52
N LEU A 7 17.79 5.71 -25.76
CA LEU A 7 17.25 5.92 -24.41
C LEU A 7 15.73 6.06 -24.41
N GLY A 8 15.15 6.76 -25.39
CA GLY A 8 13.70 6.86 -25.57
C GLY A 8 13.04 5.51 -25.86
N ARG A 9 13.63 4.71 -26.76
CA ARG A 9 13.12 3.37 -27.10
C ARG A 9 13.24 2.38 -25.93
N ALA A 10 14.33 2.42 -25.17
CA ALA A 10 14.50 1.61 -23.96
C ALA A 10 13.49 2.01 -22.87
N THR A 11 13.25 3.31 -22.68
CA THR A 11 12.28 3.81 -21.70
C THR A 11 10.85 3.42 -22.08
N VAL A 12 10.47 3.52 -23.36
CA VAL A 12 9.17 3.07 -23.86
C VAL A 12 9.03 1.56 -23.75
N TRP A 13 10.08 0.80 -24.04
CA TRP A 13 10.09 -0.66 -23.87
C TRP A 13 9.93 -1.08 -22.40
N LEU A 14 10.65 -0.41 -21.49
CA LEU A 14 10.52 -0.62 -20.05
C LEU A 14 9.13 -0.20 -19.53
N ARG A 15 8.54 0.89 -20.04
CA ARG A 15 7.14 1.27 -19.75
C ARG A 15 6.15 0.23 -20.26
N ARG A 16 6.31 -0.29 -21.48
CA ARG A 16 5.49 -1.40 -22.04
C ARG A 16 5.65 -2.69 -21.24
N LYS A 17 6.82 -2.91 -20.64
CA LYS A 17 7.08 -4.03 -19.71
C LYS A 17 6.63 -3.75 -18.27
N GLY A 18 6.17 -2.53 -17.94
CA GLY A 18 5.73 -2.13 -16.61
C GLY A 18 6.87 -1.84 -15.61
N TRP A 19 8.10 -1.67 -16.09
CA TRP A 19 9.30 -1.42 -15.26
C TRP A 19 9.52 0.06 -14.94
N ILE A 20 8.84 0.96 -15.65
CA ILE A 20 8.81 2.41 -15.41
C ILE A 20 7.34 2.85 -15.36
N ARG A 21 6.93 3.52 -14.29
CA ARG A 21 5.56 4.02 -14.06
C ARG A 21 5.21 5.19 -15.00
N GLN A 22 3.95 5.28 -15.46
CA GLN A 22 3.45 6.50 -16.12
C GLN A 22 3.40 7.67 -15.11
N ARG A 23 3.51 8.91 -15.61
CA ARG A 23 3.27 10.10 -14.79
C ARG A 23 1.76 10.33 -14.74
N GLY A 24 1.18 10.21 -13.56
CA GLY A 24 -0.25 10.41 -13.34
C GLY A 24 -1.06 9.12 -13.42
N ASP A 25 -2.22 9.16 -12.78
CA ASP A 25 -3.22 8.10 -12.82
C ASP A 25 -4.02 8.20 -14.11
N HIS A 26 -4.48 7.05 -14.60
CA HIS A 26 -5.36 7.04 -15.76
C HIS A 26 -6.77 7.52 -15.41
N TYR A 27 -7.18 7.29 -14.15
CA TYR A 27 -8.49 7.58 -13.61
C TYR A 27 -8.39 8.57 -12.46
N SER A 28 -9.34 9.49 -12.40
CA SER A 28 -9.48 10.47 -11.33
C SER A 28 -10.31 9.96 -10.15
N SER A 29 -11.10 8.90 -10.36
CA SER A 29 -11.98 8.29 -9.35
C SER A 29 -12.23 6.80 -9.64
N PHE A 30 -12.70 6.08 -8.64
CA PHE A 30 -13.14 4.69 -8.75
C PHE A 30 -14.37 4.56 -9.66
N ALA A 31 -15.29 5.53 -9.62
CA ALA A 31 -16.48 5.52 -10.47
C ALA A 31 -16.10 5.55 -11.96
N GLU A 32 -15.16 6.43 -12.34
CA GLU A 32 -14.61 6.52 -13.69
C GLU A 32 -13.93 5.19 -14.10
N LEU A 33 -13.02 4.68 -13.26
CA LEU A 33 -12.34 3.39 -13.48
C LEU A 33 -13.34 2.25 -13.69
N LYS A 34 -14.35 2.15 -12.83
CA LYS A 34 -15.36 1.09 -12.88
C LYS A 34 -16.20 1.14 -14.15
N SER A 35 -16.45 2.33 -14.70
CA SER A 35 -17.25 2.51 -15.91
C SER A 35 -16.51 2.08 -17.19
N GLU A 36 -15.18 2.22 -17.21
CA GLU A 36 -14.37 1.92 -18.40
C GLU A 36 -13.73 0.53 -18.39
N GLN A 37 -13.44 -0.01 -17.21
CA GLN A 37 -12.72 -1.27 -17.11
C GLN A 37 -13.65 -2.48 -17.33
N PRO A 38 -13.23 -3.46 -18.14
CA PRO A 38 -14.06 -4.64 -18.40
C PRO A 38 -14.22 -5.50 -17.15
N HIS A 39 -15.26 -6.34 -17.15
CA HIS A 39 -15.48 -7.32 -16.09
C HIS A 39 -14.22 -8.17 -15.82
N GLY A 40 -13.85 -8.30 -14.55
CA GLY A 40 -12.66 -9.05 -14.13
C GLY A 40 -11.32 -8.32 -14.30
N ALA A 41 -11.30 -7.07 -14.77
CA ALA A 41 -10.08 -6.26 -14.79
C ALA A 41 -9.53 -5.99 -13.38
N PHE A 42 -10.43 -5.89 -12.39
CA PHE A 42 -10.11 -5.76 -10.98
C PHE A 42 -11.03 -6.62 -10.11
N SER A 43 -10.70 -6.76 -8.83
CA SER A 43 -11.55 -7.38 -7.81
C SER A 43 -11.38 -6.66 -6.48
N ILE A 44 -12.42 -6.71 -5.65
CA ILE A 44 -12.41 -6.16 -4.30
C ILE A 44 -12.58 -7.31 -3.31
N GLU A 45 -11.77 -7.32 -2.26
CA GLU A 45 -11.86 -8.28 -1.16
C GLU A 45 -11.90 -7.53 0.16
N ILE A 46 -12.84 -7.90 1.03
CA ILE A 46 -13.10 -7.22 2.29
C ILE A 46 -13.32 -8.27 3.37
N ALA A 47 -12.68 -8.09 4.51
CA ALA A 47 -13.06 -8.76 5.75
C ALA A 47 -13.28 -7.69 6.81
N ASP A 48 -14.54 -7.48 7.18
CA ASP A 48 -14.91 -6.72 8.36
C ASP A 48 -15.04 -7.68 9.55
N ARG A 49 -14.20 -7.48 10.55
CA ARG A 49 -14.14 -8.27 11.78
C ARG A 49 -14.59 -7.46 13.00
N GLY A 50 -15.06 -6.23 12.79
CA GLY A 50 -15.37 -5.30 13.87
C GLY A 50 -14.15 -4.77 14.63
N SER A 51 -12.92 -5.00 14.14
CA SER A 51 -11.73 -4.42 14.75
C SER A 51 -11.69 -2.90 14.53
N PRO A 52 -11.16 -2.11 15.49
CA PRO A 52 -10.94 -0.68 15.28
C PRO A 52 -9.82 -0.38 14.27
N ILE A 53 -9.03 -1.39 13.86
CA ILE A 53 -7.91 -1.23 12.94
C ILE A 53 -8.25 -1.87 11.59
N THR A 54 -8.00 -1.13 10.50
CA THR A 54 -8.12 -1.65 9.13
C THR A 54 -6.80 -1.60 8.39
N ILE A 55 -6.40 -2.74 7.81
CA ILE A 55 -5.25 -2.84 6.91
C ILE A 55 -5.73 -2.79 5.45
N MET A 56 -5.19 -1.87 4.65
CA MET A 56 -5.66 -1.65 3.27
C MET A 56 -4.54 -1.81 2.25
N ALA A 57 -4.81 -2.53 1.16
CA ALA A 57 -4.04 -2.44 -0.08
C ALA A 57 -4.95 -1.91 -1.19
N ILE A 58 -4.98 -0.59 -1.37
CA ILE A 58 -5.71 0.04 -2.48
C ILE A 58 -5.03 -0.20 -3.84
N HIS A 59 -3.79 -0.68 -3.85
CA HIS A 59 -3.04 -1.08 -5.06
C HIS A 59 -2.63 -2.56 -5.00
N GLY A 60 -3.58 -3.43 -4.68
CA GLY A 60 -3.43 -4.88 -4.63
C GLY A 60 -3.21 -5.56 -5.99
N GLY A 61 -3.07 -6.88 -5.93
CA GLY A 61 -2.93 -7.76 -7.09
C GLY A 61 -1.67 -7.44 -7.88
N LYS A 62 -1.85 -7.14 -9.17
CA LYS A 62 -0.75 -6.82 -10.09
C LYS A 62 -0.48 -5.31 -10.22
N ILE A 63 -1.18 -4.44 -9.48
CA ILE A 63 -0.92 -2.99 -9.47
C ILE A 63 0.42 -2.75 -8.75
N GLU A 64 0.51 -3.16 -7.48
CA GLU A 64 1.75 -3.18 -6.70
C GLU A 64 1.99 -4.58 -6.12
N PRO A 65 2.67 -5.47 -6.88
CA PRO A 65 2.70 -6.89 -6.53
C PRO A 65 3.13 -7.21 -5.10
N GLY A 66 2.39 -8.10 -4.43
CA GLY A 66 2.69 -8.56 -3.08
C GLY A 66 1.98 -7.79 -1.96
N THR A 67 1.43 -6.59 -2.21
CA THR A 67 0.69 -5.80 -1.21
C THR A 67 -0.55 -6.53 -0.68
N SER A 68 -1.30 -7.23 -1.54
CA SER A 68 -2.45 -8.04 -1.12
C SER A 68 -2.06 -9.13 -0.12
N SER A 69 -1.00 -9.88 -0.41
CA SER A 69 -0.54 -10.96 0.49
C SER A 69 -0.04 -10.41 1.82
N LEU A 70 0.71 -9.30 1.80
CA LEU A 70 1.17 -8.64 3.02
C LEU A 70 0.00 -8.12 3.85
N THR A 71 -1.00 -7.51 3.22
CA THR A 71 -2.23 -7.01 3.87
C THR A 71 -2.94 -8.13 4.62
N LYS A 72 -3.21 -9.26 3.94
CA LYS A 72 -3.85 -10.42 4.59
C LYS A 72 -3.01 -10.98 5.74
N ARG A 73 -1.69 -11.07 5.58
CA ARG A 73 -0.80 -11.62 6.62
C ARG A 73 -0.68 -10.70 7.83
N ILE A 74 -0.70 -9.38 7.65
CA ILE A 74 -0.73 -8.41 8.75
C ILE A 74 -2.09 -8.46 9.44
N ALA A 75 -3.18 -8.41 8.68
CA ALA A 75 -4.53 -8.50 9.24
C ALA A 75 -4.75 -9.80 10.04
N GLY A 76 -4.33 -10.94 9.48
CA GLY A 76 -4.63 -12.26 10.02
C GLY A 76 -6.13 -12.40 10.24
N ASP A 77 -6.50 -12.95 11.40
CA ASP A 77 -7.90 -13.06 11.85
C ASP A 77 -8.29 -11.98 12.88
N THR A 78 -7.45 -10.96 13.05
CA THR A 78 -7.59 -9.93 14.08
C THR A 78 -8.16 -8.64 13.50
N PHE A 79 -7.46 -8.05 12.54
CA PHE A 79 -7.81 -6.72 12.01
C PHE A 79 -8.75 -6.82 10.81
N ASN A 80 -9.49 -5.76 10.52
CA ASN A 80 -10.21 -5.68 9.26
C ASN A 80 -9.21 -5.60 8.09
N TYR A 81 -9.63 -5.99 6.89
CA TYR A 81 -8.86 -5.62 5.71
C TYR A 81 -9.72 -5.25 4.51
N TYR A 82 -9.12 -4.44 3.64
CA TYR A 82 -9.62 -4.10 2.31
C TYR A 82 -8.52 -4.26 1.27
N ILE A 83 -8.83 -4.89 0.14
CA ILE A 83 -7.88 -5.07 -0.97
C ILE A 83 -8.59 -4.78 -2.28
N PHE A 84 -8.12 -3.77 -3.01
CA PHE A 84 -8.47 -3.55 -4.42
C PHE A 84 -7.36 -4.14 -5.29
N SER A 85 -7.65 -5.17 -6.07
CA SER A 85 -6.65 -5.91 -6.86
C SER A 85 -6.80 -5.70 -8.35
N GLY A 86 -5.73 -5.31 -9.02
CA GLY A 86 -5.65 -5.35 -10.49
C GLY A 86 -5.36 -6.76 -11.00
N ASN A 87 -6.20 -7.25 -11.92
CA ASN A 87 -6.19 -8.62 -12.42
C ASN A 87 -5.86 -8.75 -13.91
N LYS A 88 -5.72 -7.61 -14.63
CA LYS A 88 -5.39 -7.56 -16.07
C LYS A 88 -4.15 -8.41 -16.39
N LYS A 89 -4.08 -8.94 -17.60
CA LYS A 89 -2.90 -9.68 -18.10
C LYS A 89 -1.65 -8.79 -18.15
N ARG A 90 -1.83 -7.50 -18.49
CA ARG A 90 -0.79 -6.46 -18.58
C ARG A 90 -1.39 -5.10 -18.22
N HIS A 91 -0.55 -4.10 -17.99
CA HIS A 91 -0.96 -2.71 -17.75
C HIS A 91 -1.93 -2.55 -16.56
N ASN A 92 -1.59 -3.18 -15.44
CA ASN A 92 -2.36 -3.02 -14.19
C ASN A 92 -2.11 -1.66 -13.53
N TRP A 93 -1.03 -0.96 -13.88
CA TRP A 93 -0.81 0.41 -13.41
C TRP A 93 -1.89 1.38 -13.90
N ASP A 94 -2.57 1.08 -15.01
CA ASP A 94 -3.72 1.88 -15.47
C ASP A 94 -4.88 1.86 -14.46
N LEU A 95 -4.90 0.89 -13.54
CA LEU A 95 -5.90 0.79 -12.47
C LEU A 95 -5.47 1.52 -11.19
N HIS A 96 -4.28 2.13 -11.17
CA HIS A 96 -3.81 2.88 -10.02
C HIS A 96 -4.60 4.20 -9.90
N ILE A 97 -5.10 4.48 -8.71
CA ILE A 97 -5.70 5.76 -8.31
C ILE A 97 -4.99 6.18 -7.03
N THR A 98 -4.36 7.33 -7.02
CA THR A 98 -3.60 7.87 -5.90
C THR A 98 -4.41 7.87 -4.62
N SER A 99 -3.77 7.63 -3.48
CA SER A 99 -4.42 7.51 -2.17
C SER A 99 -5.28 8.72 -1.79
N THR A 100 -5.01 9.90 -2.35
CA THR A 100 -5.79 11.13 -2.12
C THR A 100 -7.06 11.24 -2.97
N ALA A 101 -7.16 10.46 -4.04
CA ALA A 101 -8.30 10.39 -4.95
C ALA A 101 -9.03 9.04 -4.90
N PHE A 102 -8.49 8.06 -4.16
CA PHE A 102 -9.11 6.76 -4.02
C PHE A 102 -10.41 6.86 -3.21
N ASP A 103 -11.53 6.65 -3.88
CA ASP A 103 -12.88 6.90 -3.38
C ASP A 103 -13.83 5.69 -3.57
N GLU A 104 -13.28 4.48 -3.63
CA GLU A 104 -14.09 3.27 -3.69
C GLU A 104 -15.02 3.21 -2.45
N PRO A 105 -16.36 3.08 -2.63
CA PRO A 105 -17.31 3.25 -1.54
C PRO A 105 -17.10 2.32 -0.34
N ALA A 106 -16.75 1.05 -0.56
CA ALA A 106 -16.58 0.10 0.54
C ALA A 106 -15.28 0.36 1.33
N ALA A 107 -14.21 0.78 0.67
CA ALA A 107 -12.97 1.24 1.30
C ALA A 107 -13.24 2.47 2.17
N LEU A 108 -13.95 3.47 1.65
CA LEU A 108 -14.30 4.67 2.41
C LEU A 108 -15.16 4.34 3.63
N ALA A 109 -16.19 3.49 3.46
CA ALA A 109 -17.06 3.07 4.55
C ALA A 109 -16.32 2.27 5.63
N LEU A 110 -15.32 1.47 5.26
CA LEU A 110 -14.47 0.75 6.22
C LEU A 110 -13.47 1.67 6.91
N ALA A 111 -12.85 2.59 6.17
CA ALA A 111 -11.95 3.58 6.75
C ALA A 111 -12.67 4.48 7.76
N SER A 112 -13.87 4.97 7.44
CA SER A 112 -14.61 5.93 8.28
C SER A 112 -15.08 5.36 9.61
N ARG A 113 -15.19 4.04 9.74
CA ARG A 113 -15.55 3.35 11.00
C ARG A 113 -14.34 2.84 11.78
N SER A 114 -13.13 3.02 11.24
CA SER A 114 -11.90 2.55 11.88
C SER A 114 -11.29 3.67 12.75
N ALA A 115 -10.73 3.30 13.89
CA ALA A 115 -9.84 4.18 14.63
C ALA A 115 -8.56 4.45 13.82
N LEU A 116 -7.94 3.39 13.30
CA LEU A 116 -6.69 3.46 12.53
C LEU A 116 -6.84 2.80 11.15
N VAL A 117 -6.27 3.44 10.13
CA VAL A 117 -6.11 2.86 8.80
C VAL A 117 -4.64 2.74 8.44
N ILE A 118 -4.21 1.53 8.12
CA ILE A 118 -2.83 1.22 7.72
C ILE A 118 -2.81 0.86 6.24
N THR A 119 -2.21 1.67 5.38
CA THR A 119 -2.12 1.36 3.95
C THR A 119 -0.80 0.67 3.59
N ILE A 120 -0.89 -0.38 2.78
CA ILE A 120 0.24 -1.16 2.28
C ILE A 120 0.41 -0.90 0.79
N HIS A 121 1.48 -0.20 0.45
CA HIS A 121 1.86 0.17 -0.90
C HIS A 121 3.21 -0.45 -1.30
N GLY A 122 3.46 -0.49 -2.59
CA GLY A 122 4.74 -0.84 -3.17
C GLY A 122 5.41 0.36 -3.82
N CYS A 123 6.62 0.69 -3.39
CA CYS A 123 7.44 1.68 -4.06
C CYS A 123 8.58 1.03 -4.86
N MET A 124 9.29 1.84 -5.65
CA MET A 124 10.57 1.47 -6.25
C MET A 124 11.71 1.85 -5.31
N GLY A 125 12.75 1.03 -5.24
CA GLY A 125 13.90 1.29 -4.38
C GLY A 125 14.85 0.10 -4.30
N ARG A 126 16.07 0.36 -3.82
CA ARG A 126 17.09 -0.67 -3.56
C ARG A 126 17.08 -1.07 -2.09
N GLY A 127 17.47 -2.32 -1.80
CA GLY A 127 17.48 -2.84 -0.43
C GLY A 127 16.08 -3.22 0.07
N ALA A 128 16.02 -3.91 1.21
CA ALA A 128 14.77 -4.29 1.86
C ALA A 128 14.41 -3.21 2.88
N ILE A 129 13.52 -2.30 2.49
CA ILE A 129 13.19 -1.08 3.25
C ILE A 129 11.67 -0.95 3.33
N VAL A 130 11.20 -0.52 4.50
CA VAL A 130 9.85 0.01 4.72
C VAL A 130 9.97 1.52 4.79
N TYR A 131 9.28 2.24 3.92
CA TYR A 131 9.14 3.67 4.07
C TYR A 131 7.81 4.00 4.74
N THR A 132 7.82 5.00 5.61
CA THR A 132 6.64 5.39 6.39
C THR A 132 6.14 6.79 6.03
N GLY A 133 4.83 6.98 6.16
CA GLY A 133 4.11 8.25 6.03
C GLY A 133 2.84 8.21 6.86
N GLY A 134 1.89 9.09 6.60
CA GLY A 134 0.65 9.19 7.38
C GLY A 134 0.74 10.24 8.48
N ASP A 135 -0.43 10.69 8.94
CA ASP A 135 -0.56 11.76 9.93
C ASP A 135 -0.58 11.24 11.37
N ASN A 136 -0.61 9.92 11.61
CA ASN A 136 -0.38 9.36 12.94
C ASN A 136 1.13 9.27 13.22
N ILE A 137 1.70 10.37 13.73
CA ILE A 137 3.14 10.54 13.93
C ILE A 137 3.70 9.60 15.00
N GLU A 138 2.95 9.37 16.08
CA GLU A 138 3.34 8.50 17.17
C GLU A 138 3.47 7.05 16.70
N LEU A 139 2.43 6.51 16.08
CA LEU A 139 2.44 5.16 15.51
C LEU A 139 3.57 5.00 14.49
N ARG A 140 3.78 6.01 13.64
CA ARG A 140 4.88 6.00 12.67
C ARG A 140 6.23 5.85 13.35
N GLN A 141 6.51 6.64 14.39
CA GLN A 141 7.77 6.57 15.13
C GLN A 141 7.94 5.22 15.85
N GLN A 142 6.87 4.70 16.45
CA GLN A 142 6.86 3.40 17.10
C GLN A 142 7.19 2.27 16.11
N VAL A 143 6.50 2.22 14.96
CA VAL A 143 6.76 1.24 13.90
C VAL A 143 8.17 1.37 13.35
N GLU A 144 8.66 2.58 13.09
CA GLU A 144 10.03 2.78 12.62
C GLU A 144 11.07 2.25 13.61
N SER A 145 10.88 2.55 14.91
CA SER A 145 11.80 2.13 15.97
C SER A 145 11.81 0.61 16.14
N ASP A 146 10.64 -0.01 16.21
CA ASP A 146 10.52 -1.46 16.41
C ASP A 146 11.08 -2.25 15.21
N LEU A 147 10.78 -1.82 13.98
CA LEU A 147 11.35 -2.44 12.78
C LEU A 147 12.87 -2.32 12.73
N LYS A 148 13.43 -1.14 13.04
CA LYS A 148 14.89 -0.92 13.08
C LYS A 148 15.54 -1.84 14.11
N ARG A 149 14.98 -1.93 15.31
CA ARG A 149 15.46 -2.83 16.38
C ARG A 149 15.43 -4.30 15.95
N ALA A 150 14.44 -4.68 15.13
CA ALA A 150 14.32 -6.02 14.57
C ALA A 150 15.15 -6.26 13.29
N GLY A 151 16.03 -5.33 12.90
CA GLY A 151 16.91 -5.49 11.73
C GLY A 151 16.24 -5.26 10.36
N VAL A 152 15.04 -4.65 10.35
CA VAL A 152 14.35 -4.20 9.14
C VAL A 152 14.54 -2.69 9.00
N LYS A 153 15.15 -2.26 7.90
CA LYS A 153 15.37 -0.82 7.68
C LYS A 153 14.01 -0.14 7.49
N SER A 154 13.74 0.87 8.32
CA SER A 154 12.55 1.71 8.22
C SER A 154 12.92 3.19 8.33
N GLN A 155 12.23 4.07 7.61
CA GLN A 155 12.44 5.53 7.67
C GLN A 155 11.29 6.26 6.95
N PRO A 156 11.09 7.58 7.17
CA PRO A 156 10.10 8.35 6.43
C PRO A 156 10.34 8.27 4.92
N HIS A 157 9.26 8.21 4.14
CA HIS A 157 9.37 8.29 2.69
C HIS A 157 9.82 9.71 2.28
N PRO A 158 10.83 9.87 1.39
CA PRO A 158 11.35 11.19 1.01
C PRO A 158 10.40 12.04 0.17
N ILE A 159 9.43 11.40 -0.51
CA ILE A 159 8.49 12.05 -1.45
C ILE A 159 7.02 11.83 -1.03
N PHE A 160 6.57 10.57 -0.93
CA PHE A 160 5.21 10.19 -0.54
C PHE A 160 5.01 10.24 0.99
N HIS A 161 4.76 11.44 1.52
CA HIS A 161 4.62 11.62 2.96
C HIS A 161 3.31 11.07 3.55
N GLY A 162 2.32 10.74 2.72
CA GLY A 162 1.03 10.20 3.17
C GLY A 162 0.19 11.18 3.99
N ARG A 163 0.37 12.49 3.81
CA ARG A 163 -0.29 13.53 4.63
C ARG A 163 -1.63 13.97 4.05
N GLY A 164 -2.46 14.55 4.91
CA GLY A 164 -3.68 15.25 4.55
C GLY A 164 -4.92 14.38 4.62
N ASN A 165 -6.04 15.03 4.95
CA ASN A 165 -7.32 14.37 5.25
C ASN A 165 -7.92 13.60 4.07
N HIS A 166 -7.51 13.91 2.84
CA HIS A 166 -7.98 13.19 1.65
C HIS A 166 -7.26 11.87 1.43
N ASN A 167 -6.04 11.68 1.94
CA ASN A 167 -5.34 10.41 1.83
C ASN A 167 -6.09 9.33 2.61
N ILE A 168 -6.42 8.21 1.96
CA ILE A 168 -7.20 7.12 2.54
C ILE A 168 -6.63 6.59 3.87
N CYS A 169 -5.30 6.62 4.09
CA CYS A 169 -4.73 6.23 5.38
C CYS A 169 -5.12 7.16 6.55
N ASN A 170 -5.49 8.41 6.28
CA ASN A 170 -5.84 9.40 7.31
C ASN A 170 -7.35 9.56 7.51
N ARG A 171 -8.15 8.67 6.92
CA ARG A 171 -9.62 8.67 7.01
C ARG A 171 -10.16 7.97 8.26
N GLY A 172 -9.31 7.25 9.00
CA GLY A 172 -9.63 6.77 10.34
C GLY A 172 -9.67 7.90 11.38
N HIS A 173 -10.34 7.67 12.50
CA HIS A 173 -10.55 8.69 13.54
C HIS A 173 -9.24 9.25 14.11
N GLN A 174 -8.23 8.39 14.31
CA GLN A 174 -6.93 8.74 14.87
C GLN A 174 -5.87 9.01 13.77
N ARG A 175 -6.31 9.32 12.55
CA ARG A 175 -5.46 9.32 11.34
C ARG A 175 -4.85 7.93 11.13
N GLY A 176 -3.78 7.82 10.35
CA GLY A 176 -3.19 6.51 10.13
C GLY A 176 -1.77 6.54 9.60
N LEU A 177 -1.37 5.39 9.07
CA LEU A 177 0.00 5.07 8.70
C LEU A 177 0.02 4.59 7.24
N GLN A 178 0.89 5.22 6.45
CA GLN A 178 1.20 4.76 5.10
C GLN A 178 2.51 3.98 5.11
N LEU A 179 2.50 2.76 4.58
CA LEU A 179 3.68 1.91 4.42
C LEU A 179 3.99 1.67 2.95
N GLU A 180 5.19 2.07 2.52
CA GLU A 180 5.69 1.95 1.15
C GLU A 180 6.85 0.94 1.12
N LEU A 181 6.65 -0.23 0.53
CA LEU A 181 7.62 -1.34 0.58
C LEU A 181 8.39 -1.51 -0.73
N THR A 182 9.72 -1.55 -0.63
CA THR A 182 10.58 -1.78 -1.80
C THR A 182 10.44 -3.20 -2.36
N PRO A 183 10.69 -3.44 -3.66
CA PRO A 183 10.51 -4.75 -4.27
C PRO A 183 11.35 -5.86 -3.61
N ARG A 184 12.55 -5.52 -3.12
CA ARG A 184 13.37 -6.49 -2.37
C ARG A 184 12.65 -6.97 -1.12
N LEU A 185 12.01 -6.08 -0.35
CA LEU A 185 11.26 -6.49 0.83
C LEU A 185 9.95 -7.18 0.46
N ARG A 186 9.19 -6.72 -0.56
CA ARG A 186 7.85 -7.25 -0.89
C ARG A 186 7.79 -8.43 -1.88
N LEU A 187 8.88 -8.75 -2.58
CA LEU A 187 8.88 -9.83 -3.59
C LEU A 187 10.10 -10.78 -3.56
N CYS A 188 11.27 -10.32 -3.12
CA CYS A 188 12.48 -11.16 -3.19
C CYS A 188 12.38 -12.38 -2.25
N PRO A 189 12.59 -13.62 -2.74
CA PRO A 189 12.59 -14.83 -1.91
C PRO A 189 13.67 -14.78 -0.82
N PHE A 190 14.85 -14.26 -1.13
CA PHE A 190 15.96 -14.11 -0.18
C PHE A 190 15.71 -13.08 0.94
N ALA A 191 14.63 -12.32 0.84
CA ALA A 191 14.20 -11.40 1.90
C ALA A 191 13.07 -11.97 2.77
N TRP A 192 12.71 -13.25 2.64
CA TRP A 192 11.60 -13.87 3.37
C TRP A 192 11.71 -13.71 4.89
N GLN A 193 12.89 -13.88 5.48
CA GLN A 193 13.09 -13.68 6.92
C GLN A 193 12.74 -12.24 7.34
N LYS A 194 13.24 -11.22 6.60
CA LYS A 194 12.92 -9.81 6.88
C LYS A 194 11.43 -9.50 6.66
N ARG A 195 10.80 -10.11 5.66
CA ARG A 195 9.37 -10.00 5.40
C ARG A 195 8.54 -10.59 6.55
N ARG A 196 8.96 -11.75 7.08
CA ARG A 196 8.32 -12.36 8.26
C ARG A 196 8.43 -11.45 9.47
N VAL A 197 9.65 -10.98 9.78
CA VAL A 197 9.90 -10.03 10.87
C VAL A 197 9.03 -8.78 10.72
N PHE A 198 8.96 -8.18 9.52
CA PHE A 198 8.10 -7.03 9.26
C PHE A 198 6.64 -7.29 9.65
N ILE A 199 6.09 -8.44 9.24
CA ILE A 199 4.69 -8.79 9.53
C ILE A 199 4.47 -9.01 11.03
N ASP A 200 5.38 -9.74 11.68
CA ASP A 200 5.29 -10.01 13.11
C ASP A 200 5.36 -8.72 13.93
N ARG A 201 6.24 -7.79 13.53
CA ARG A 201 6.37 -6.47 14.17
C ARG A 201 5.15 -5.58 13.96
N MET A 202 4.60 -5.55 12.75
CA MET A 202 3.35 -4.83 12.50
C MET A 202 2.20 -5.37 13.37
N ARG A 203 2.04 -6.69 13.43
CA ARG A 203 1.00 -7.31 14.27
C ARG A 203 1.19 -6.99 15.75
N ARG A 204 2.43 -7.02 16.23
CA ARG A 204 2.75 -6.68 17.62
C ARG A 204 2.39 -5.23 17.95
N VAL A 205 2.91 -4.27 17.18
CA VAL A 205 2.69 -2.85 17.44
C VAL A 205 1.20 -2.50 17.38
N LEU A 206 0.49 -2.99 16.37
CA LEU A 206 -0.95 -2.74 16.23
C LEU A 206 -1.80 -3.43 17.31
N GLY A 207 -1.41 -4.62 17.75
CA GLY A 207 -2.10 -5.33 18.84
C GLY A 207 -1.89 -4.68 20.21
N GLU A 208 -0.73 -4.05 20.45
CA GLU A 208 -0.51 -3.24 21.66
C GLU A 208 -1.40 -1.97 21.64
N SER A 209 -1.70 -1.41 20.47
CA SER A 209 -2.58 -0.24 20.32
C SER A 209 -4.06 -0.51 20.62
N GLU A 210 -4.56 -1.74 20.45
CA GLU A 210 -5.96 -2.07 20.80
C GLU A 210 -6.20 -2.11 22.32
N ILE A 211 -5.15 -2.27 23.14
CA ILE A 211 -5.28 -2.46 24.59
C ILE A 211 -5.46 -1.12 25.33
N PHE A 212 -5.01 -0.01 24.76
CA PHE A 212 -5.02 1.30 25.44
C PHE A 212 -6.31 2.11 25.24
N ASP A 213 -7.22 1.66 24.37
CA ASP A 213 -8.49 2.34 24.02
C ASP A 213 -9.74 1.55 24.44
N GLY A 214 -9.59 0.54 25.32
CA GLY A 214 -10.68 -0.27 25.89
C GLY A 214 -11.09 0.13 27.30
#